data_AF-A0A1K1N8M2-F1
#
_entry.id   AF-A0A1K1N8M2-F1
#
_cell.length_a   1.000
_cell.length_b   1.000
_cell.length_c   1.000
_cell.angle_alpha   90.00
_cell.angle_beta   90.00
_cell.angle_gamma   90.00
#
_symmetry.space_group_name_H-M   'P 1'
#
loop_
_entity.id
_entity.type
_entity.pdbx_description
1 polymer ?
#
loop_
_entity_poly.entity_id
_entity_poly.type
_entity_poly.pdbx_seq_one_letter_code
_entity_poly.pdbx_strand_id
1 'polypeptide(L)'
;MTIQQFESDIERYKNMIYGIALTQLCTISDADDVFQDVFLLYYSKDPTFTDDEHRKAWLINTALNFCKRANSGHKRRKLPPPEERFTYRTDEENRLFEALLTLPKKYRVPLYLHYFTGMPIAEIARILGVRYGTVQVQLVRGRNKLKDILGGDSYEK
;
A
#
# COMPACT_ATOMS: atom_id res chain seq x y z
N MET A 1 -7.26 -17.92 -16.36
CA MET A 1 -5.85 -17.89 -15.90
C MET A 1 -5.40 -19.29 -15.52
N THR A 2 -4.13 -19.64 -15.79
CA THR A 2 -3.54 -20.92 -15.35
C THR A 2 -3.04 -20.84 -13.90
N ILE A 3 -2.91 -21.99 -13.22
CA ILE A 3 -2.39 -22.03 -11.83
C ILE A 3 -1.00 -21.41 -11.73
N GLN A 4 -0.09 -21.75 -12.66
CA GLN A 4 1.27 -21.21 -12.69
C GLN A 4 1.30 -19.69 -12.88
N GLN A 5 0.42 -19.15 -13.74
CA GLN A 5 0.32 -17.71 -13.93
C GLN A 5 -0.19 -17.03 -12.65
N PHE A 6 -1.18 -17.64 -11.99
CA PHE A 6 -1.72 -17.12 -10.73
C PHE A 6 -0.68 -17.10 -9.61
N GLU A 7 0.08 -18.17 -9.44
CA GLU A 7 1.17 -18.25 -8.44
C GLU A 7 2.26 -17.20 -8.71
N SER A 8 2.64 -17.00 -9.98
CA SER A 8 3.60 -15.97 -10.38
C SER A 8 3.08 -14.56 -10.07
N ASP A 9 1.80 -14.29 -10.34
CA ASP A 9 1.17 -13.02 -10.03
C ASP A 9 1.07 -12.79 -8.51
N ILE A 10 0.77 -13.82 -7.71
CA ILE A 10 0.83 -13.73 -6.25
C ILE A 10 2.22 -13.34 -5.79
N GLU A 11 3.26 -14.07 -6.20
CA GLU A 11 4.63 -13.80 -5.77
C GLU A 11 5.07 -12.38 -6.14
N ARG A 12 4.63 -11.90 -7.31
CA ARG A 12 4.93 -10.56 -7.80
C ARG A 12 4.23 -9.47 -7.00
N TYR A 13 2.95 -9.64 -6.69
CA TYR A 13 2.11 -8.59 -6.12
C TYR A 13 1.89 -8.71 -4.61
N LYS A 14 2.31 -9.80 -3.96
CA LYS A 14 2.02 -10.04 -2.54
C LYS A 14 2.46 -8.89 -1.63
N ASN A 15 3.69 -8.40 -1.80
CA ASN A 15 4.27 -7.34 -0.97
C ASN A 15 3.51 -6.02 -1.12
N MET A 16 3.02 -5.76 -2.35
CA MET A 16 2.24 -4.57 -2.67
C MET A 16 0.86 -4.62 -2.01
N ILE A 17 0.16 -5.75 -2.12
CA ILE A 17 -1.19 -5.90 -1.55
C ILE A 17 -1.14 -5.91 -0.03
N TYR A 18 -0.21 -6.67 0.57
CA TYR A 18 0.00 -6.65 2.02
C TYR A 18 0.36 -5.26 2.53
N GLY A 19 1.30 -4.57 1.87
CA GLY A 19 1.71 -3.25 2.29
C GLY A 19 0.56 -2.24 2.25
N ILE A 20 -0.27 -2.25 1.18
CA ILE A 20 -1.49 -1.44 1.11
C ILE A 20 -2.42 -1.75 2.29
N ALA A 21 -2.71 -3.02 2.55
CA ALA A 21 -3.62 -3.42 3.62
C ALA A 21 -3.12 -2.97 4.99
N LEU A 22 -1.85 -3.20 5.30
CA LEU A 22 -1.22 -2.76 6.55
C LEU A 22 -1.19 -1.23 6.69
N THR A 23 -0.96 -0.48 5.60
CA THR A 23 -1.01 1.00 5.66
C THR A 23 -2.39 1.53 6.06
N GLN A 24 -3.46 0.80 5.69
CA GLN A 24 -4.85 1.19 5.93
C GLN A 24 -5.42 0.68 7.25
N LEU A 25 -5.15 -0.59 7.55
CA LEU A 25 -5.82 -1.36 8.59
C LEU A 25 -4.96 -1.50 9.85
N CYS A 26 -3.63 -1.52 9.72
CA CYS A 26 -2.67 -1.64 10.83
C CYS A 26 -2.84 -2.90 11.69
N THR A 27 -3.59 -3.89 11.21
CA THR A 27 -3.86 -5.16 11.88
C THR A 27 -3.57 -6.27 10.89
N ILE A 28 -2.87 -7.32 11.34
CA ILE A 28 -2.40 -8.38 10.45
C ILE A 28 -3.55 -9.27 10.01
N SER A 29 -4.43 -9.67 10.93
CA SER A 29 -5.64 -10.43 10.58
C SER A 29 -6.46 -9.74 9.48
N ASP A 30 -6.72 -8.43 9.59
CA ASP A 30 -7.42 -7.70 8.52
C ASP A 30 -6.59 -7.61 7.23
N ALA A 31 -5.25 -7.55 7.32
CA ALA A 31 -4.39 -7.53 6.14
C ALA A 31 -4.38 -8.89 5.42
N ASP A 32 -4.37 -9.98 6.16
CA ASP A 32 -4.48 -11.36 5.67
C ASP A 32 -5.82 -11.54 4.97
N ASP A 33 -6.92 -11.09 5.59
CA ASP A 33 -8.26 -11.15 5.00
C ASP A 33 -8.32 -10.38 3.69
N VAL A 34 -7.83 -9.13 3.66
CA VAL A 34 -7.79 -8.33 2.43
C VAL A 34 -6.91 -8.98 1.36
N PHE A 35 -5.76 -9.54 1.74
CA PHE A 35 -4.88 -10.22 0.80
C PHE A 35 -5.58 -11.42 0.15
N GLN A 36 -6.21 -12.26 0.97
CA GLN A 36 -6.96 -13.43 0.49
C GLN A 36 -8.12 -13.00 -0.41
N ASP A 37 -8.94 -12.04 0.01
CA ASP A 37 -10.08 -11.54 -0.75
C ASP A 37 -9.66 -10.97 -2.13
N VAL A 38 -8.54 -10.24 -2.19
CA VAL A 38 -8.02 -9.67 -3.44
C VAL A 38 -7.64 -10.78 -4.41
N PHE A 39 -6.84 -11.76 -3.98
CA PHE A 39 -6.36 -12.82 -4.87
C PHE A 39 -7.43 -13.86 -5.21
N LEU A 40 -8.36 -14.14 -4.29
CA LEU A 40 -9.55 -14.94 -4.58
C LEU A 40 -10.40 -14.25 -5.65
N LEU A 41 -10.66 -12.94 -5.51
CA LEU A 41 -11.40 -12.19 -6.52
C LEU A 41 -10.65 -12.16 -7.86
N TYR A 42 -9.34 -11.98 -7.83
CA TYR A 42 -8.48 -11.99 -9.02
C TYR A 42 -8.58 -13.32 -9.76
N TYR A 43 -8.49 -14.45 -9.04
CA TYR A 43 -8.63 -15.79 -9.61
C TYR A 43 -10.04 -16.04 -10.15
N SER A 44 -11.07 -15.70 -9.37
CA SER A 44 -12.46 -15.97 -9.75
C SER A 44 -12.94 -15.10 -10.92
N LYS A 45 -12.52 -13.83 -10.99
CA LYS A 45 -12.93 -12.94 -12.08
C LYS A 45 -12.13 -13.11 -13.35
N ASP A 46 -10.91 -13.63 -13.25
CA ASP A 46 -9.97 -13.77 -14.38
C ASP A 46 -9.95 -12.54 -15.32
N PRO A 47 -9.75 -11.32 -14.78
CA PRO A 47 -9.84 -10.10 -15.55
C PRO A 47 -8.78 -10.04 -16.66
N THR A 48 -9.17 -9.48 -17.80
CA THR A 48 -8.25 -9.23 -18.91
C THR A 48 -7.59 -7.86 -18.76
N PHE A 49 -6.28 -7.80 -19.00
CA PHE A 49 -5.50 -6.57 -18.93
C PHE A 49 -4.75 -6.31 -20.22
N THR A 50 -4.55 -5.02 -20.51
CA THR A 50 -3.77 -4.56 -21.66
C THR A 50 -2.28 -4.71 -21.44
N ASP A 51 -1.84 -4.48 -20.20
CA ASP A 51 -0.44 -4.47 -19.79
C ASP A 51 -0.34 -4.71 -18.27
N ASP A 52 0.90 -4.75 -17.78
CA ASP A 52 1.18 -5.00 -16.37
C ASP A 52 0.79 -3.85 -15.44
N GLU A 53 0.90 -2.60 -15.89
CA GLU A 53 0.51 -1.44 -15.09
C GLU A 53 -1.00 -1.35 -14.93
N HIS A 54 -1.78 -1.73 -15.95
CA HIS A 54 -3.23 -1.86 -15.85
C HIS A 54 -3.62 -2.96 -14.83
N ARG A 55 -2.95 -4.11 -14.85
CA ARG A 55 -3.18 -5.18 -13.86
C ARG A 55 -2.84 -4.73 -12.44
N LYS A 56 -1.68 -4.10 -12.26
CA LYS A 56 -1.24 -3.53 -11.00
C LYS A 56 -2.22 -2.48 -10.48
N ALA A 57 -2.67 -1.56 -11.34
CA ALA A 57 -3.67 -0.54 -10.98
C ALA A 57 -5.00 -1.19 -10.56
N TRP A 58 -5.44 -2.25 -11.25
CA TRP A 58 -6.64 -2.98 -10.86
C TRP A 58 -6.50 -3.63 -9.48
N LEU A 59 -5.37 -4.31 -9.23
CA LEU A 59 -5.09 -4.95 -7.94
C LEU A 59 -5.03 -3.93 -6.79
N ILE A 60 -4.38 -2.78 -7.02
CA ILE A 60 -4.31 -1.67 -6.05
C ILE A 60 -5.71 -1.12 -5.74
N ASN A 61 -6.52 -0.86 -6.77
CA ASN A 61 -7.90 -0.38 -6.58
C ASN A 61 -8.73 -1.40 -5.79
N THR A 62 -8.62 -2.67 -6.13
CA THR A 62 -9.33 -3.76 -5.44
C THR A 62 -8.93 -3.84 -3.97
N ALA A 63 -7.63 -3.82 -3.66
CA ALA A 63 -7.13 -3.83 -2.28
C ALA A 63 -7.63 -2.61 -1.47
N LEU A 64 -7.57 -1.41 -2.06
CA LEU A 64 -8.08 -0.19 -1.40
C LEU A 64 -9.58 -0.26 -1.16
N ASN A 65 -10.35 -0.87 -2.05
CA ASN A 65 -11.80 -1.06 -1.87
C ASN A 65 -12.11 -2.03 -0.73
N PHE A 66 -11.39 -3.15 -0.64
CA PHE A 66 -11.52 -4.08 0.50
C PHE A 66 -11.11 -3.41 1.81
N CYS A 67 -10.01 -2.65 1.83
CA CYS A 67 -9.60 -1.87 3.00
C CYS A 67 -10.68 -0.87 3.45
N LYS A 68 -11.31 -0.15 2.52
CA LYS A 68 -12.41 0.78 2.83
C LYS A 68 -13.60 0.06 3.48
N ARG A 69 -13.96 -1.13 2.99
CA ARG A 69 -15.03 -1.96 3.56
C ARG A 69 -14.69 -2.40 4.98
N ALA A 70 -13.50 -2.96 5.22
CA ALA A 70 -13.04 -3.36 6.54
C ALA A 70 -12.98 -2.18 7.55
N ASN A 71 -12.57 -1.01 7.07
CA ASN A 71 -12.42 0.20 7.89
C ASN A 71 -13.77 0.92 8.17
N SER A 72 -14.87 0.54 7.53
CA SER A 72 -16.20 1.17 7.72
C SER A 72 -16.85 0.82 9.07
N GLY A 73 -16.29 -0.13 9.83
CA GLY A 73 -16.85 -0.59 11.11
C GLY A 73 -16.02 -0.35 12.38
N HIS A 74 -14.80 0.21 12.32
CA HIS A 74 -13.85 0.11 13.44
C HIS A 74 -13.22 1.45 13.92
N LYS A 75 -13.18 1.65 15.26
CA LYS A 75 -12.45 2.73 15.95
C LYS A 75 -10.92 2.54 15.85
N ARG A 76 -10.15 3.60 16.18
CA ARG A 76 -8.67 3.70 16.11
C ARG A 76 -7.97 2.36 16.40
N ARG A 77 -7.29 1.82 15.38
CA ARG A 77 -6.53 0.57 15.42
C ARG A 77 -5.09 0.83 15.90
N LYS A 78 -4.56 -0.07 16.73
CA LYS A 78 -3.14 -0.07 17.15
C LYS A 78 -2.31 -0.79 16.10
N LEU A 79 -1.03 -0.41 15.98
CA LEU A 79 -0.04 -1.14 15.19
C LEU A 79 0.14 -2.56 15.74
N PRO A 80 0.45 -3.56 14.89
CA PRO A 80 0.71 -4.92 15.36
C PRO A 80 2.05 -5.01 16.11
N PRO A 81 2.28 -6.05 16.93
CA PRO A 81 3.59 -6.33 17.54
C PRO A 81 4.65 -6.54 16.45
N PRO A 82 5.94 -6.18 16.69
CA PRO A 82 7.02 -6.34 15.69
C PRO A 82 7.17 -7.76 15.15
N GLU A 83 7.03 -8.79 15.98
CA GLU A 83 7.20 -10.20 15.60
C GLU A 83 6.20 -10.71 14.54
N GLU A 84 5.06 -10.06 14.37
CA GLU A 84 4.04 -10.50 13.40
C GLU A 84 4.02 -9.63 12.13
N ARG A 85 4.93 -8.64 12.03
CA ARG A 85 4.90 -7.67 10.93
C ARG A 85 5.44 -8.28 9.64
N PHE A 86 4.71 -8.05 8.56
CA PHE A 86 5.21 -8.24 7.21
C PHE A 86 6.52 -7.48 7.01
N THR A 87 7.57 -8.18 6.56
CA THR A 87 8.88 -7.59 6.29
C THR A 87 9.18 -7.58 4.78
N TYR A 88 9.70 -6.45 4.33
CA TYR A 88 10.36 -6.29 3.05
C TYR A 88 11.74 -6.96 3.07
N ARG A 89 12.32 -7.14 1.87
CA ARG A 89 13.60 -7.83 1.68
C ARG A 89 14.77 -7.05 2.29
N THR A 90 14.69 -5.73 2.31
CA THR A 90 15.76 -4.86 2.79
C THR A 90 15.41 -4.19 4.11
N ASP A 91 16.41 -3.99 4.96
CA ASP A 91 16.26 -3.27 6.22
C ASP A 91 15.83 -1.81 6.00
N GLU A 92 16.26 -1.20 4.91
CA GLU A 92 15.88 0.16 4.52
C GLU A 92 14.38 0.27 4.21
N GLU A 93 13.85 -0.64 3.40
CA GLU A 93 12.41 -0.70 3.11
C GLU A 93 11.60 -0.96 4.38
N ASN A 94 12.08 -1.85 5.27
CA ASN A 94 11.44 -2.11 6.55
C ASN A 94 11.41 -0.87 7.44
N ARG A 95 12.54 -0.17 7.61
CA ARG A 95 12.62 1.08 8.39
C ARG A 95 11.71 2.17 7.82
N LEU A 96 11.69 2.32 6.50
CA LEU A 96 10.82 3.28 5.83
C LEU A 96 9.34 2.93 6.02
N PHE A 97 8.99 1.66 5.88
CA PHE A 97 7.62 1.19 6.05
C PHE A 97 7.14 1.40 7.49
N GLU A 98 7.98 1.08 8.47
CA GLU A 98 7.69 1.32 9.89
C GLU A 98 7.45 2.80 10.19
N ALA A 99 8.34 3.68 9.72
CA ALA A 99 8.17 5.12 9.85
C ALA A 99 6.86 5.59 9.17
N LEU A 100 6.54 5.06 7.99
CA LEU A 100 5.31 5.35 7.27
C LEU A 100 4.06 4.98 8.08
N LEU A 101 4.05 3.84 8.77
CA LEU A 101 2.91 3.42 9.59
C LEU A 101 2.65 4.34 10.80
N THR A 102 3.65 5.10 11.27
CA THR A 102 3.46 6.10 12.35
C THR A 102 2.77 7.39 11.88
N LEU A 103 2.76 7.66 10.57
CA LEU A 103 2.19 8.90 10.02
C LEU A 103 0.65 8.95 10.17
N PRO A 104 0.03 10.12 10.06
CA PRO A 104 -1.41 10.21 9.85
C PRO A 104 -1.87 9.48 8.58
N LYS A 105 -2.99 8.74 8.65
CA LYS A 105 -3.54 7.90 7.55
C LYS A 105 -3.55 8.59 6.17
N LYS A 106 -3.89 9.87 6.13
CA LYS A 106 -3.96 10.67 4.87
C LYS A 106 -2.64 10.81 4.11
N TYR A 107 -1.51 10.55 4.75
CA TYR A 107 -0.19 10.59 4.10
C TYR A 107 0.34 9.20 3.75
N ARG A 108 -0.10 8.16 4.49
CA ARG A 108 0.42 6.78 4.35
C ARG A 108 0.24 6.24 2.95
N VAL A 109 -1.01 6.22 2.43
CA VAL A 109 -1.31 5.60 1.14
C VAL A 109 -0.66 6.32 -0.03
N PRO A 110 -0.73 7.66 -0.16
CA PRO A 110 -0.02 8.36 -1.22
C PRO A 110 1.49 8.06 -1.21
N LEU A 111 2.13 8.09 -0.04
CA LEU A 111 3.55 7.77 0.09
C LEU A 111 3.85 6.32 -0.29
N TYR A 112 3.02 5.38 0.19
CA TYR A 112 3.19 3.97 -0.11
C TYR A 112 3.09 3.70 -1.60
N LEU A 113 2.01 4.16 -2.24
CA LEU A 113 1.80 3.98 -3.68
C LEU A 113 2.93 4.60 -4.49
N HIS A 114 3.43 5.77 -4.09
CA HIS A 114 4.50 6.42 -4.82
C HIS A 114 5.86 5.70 -4.66
N TYR A 115 6.29 5.44 -3.42
CA TYR A 115 7.65 4.96 -3.15
C TYR A 115 7.81 3.44 -3.22
N PHE A 116 6.80 2.67 -2.79
CA PHE A 116 6.87 1.20 -2.79
C PHE A 116 6.35 0.57 -4.08
N THR A 117 5.45 1.26 -4.79
CA THR A 117 4.87 0.73 -6.03
C THR A 117 5.34 1.49 -7.29
N GLY A 118 6.02 2.62 -7.14
CA GLY A 118 6.47 3.45 -8.28
C GLY A 118 5.32 4.12 -9.04
N MET A 119 4.13 4.22 -8.45
CA MET A 119 2.95 4.72 -9.14
C MET A 119 3.07 6.24 -9.42
N PRO A 120 2.77 6.70 -10.65
CA PRO A 120 2.75 8.11 -10.99
C PRO A 120 1.69 8.89 -10.20
N ILE A 121 1.98 10.15 -9.87
CA ILE A 121 1.10 11.01 -9.06
C ILE A 121 -0.31 11.16 -9.68
N ALA A 122 -0.39 11.25 -11.01
CA ALA A 122 -1.66 11.33 -11.72
C ALA A 122 -2.54 10.09 -11.50
N GLU A 123 -1.90 8.92 -11.48
CA GLU A 123 -2.57 7.65 -11.27
C GLU A 123 -3.01 7.48 -9.82
N ILE A 124 -2.16 7.87 -8.87
CA ILE A 124 -2.52 7.92 -7.44
C ILE A 124 -3.75 8.82 -7.24
N ALA A 125 -3.79 9.99 -7.87
CA ALA A 125 -4.91 10.92 -7.77
C ALA A 125 -6.21 10.29 -8.28
N ARG A 126 -6.15 9.61 -9.43
CA ARG A 126 -7.27 8.89 -10.04
C ARG A 126 -7.79 7.78 -9.13
N ILE A 127 -6.90 6.92 -8.62
CA ILE A 127 -7.24 5.80 -7.74
C ILE A 127 -7.83 6.26 -6.41
N LEU A 128 -7.27 7.32 -5.82
CA LEU A 128 -7.74 7.86 -4.56
C LEU A 128 -8.98 8.76 -4.70
N GLY A 129 -9.36 9.13 -5.92
CA GLY A 129 -10.49 10.03 -6.18
C GLY A 129 -10.25 11.45 -5.68
N VAL A 130 -9.00 11.93 -5.71
CA VAL A 130 -8.61 13.27 -5.26
C VAL A 130 -7.92 14.05 -6.39
N ARG A 131 -7.80 15.38 -6.24
CA ARG A 131 -7.11 16.22 -7.22
C ARG A 131 -5.61 15.91 -7.25
N TYR A 132 -4.97 16.03 -8.41
CA TYR A 132 -3.52 15.88 -8.59
C TYR A 132 -2.71 16.69 -7.56
N GLY A 133 -3.04 17.99 -7.41
CA GLY A 133 -2.38 18.87 -6.45
C GLY A 133 -2.54 18.42 -4.99
N THR A 134 -3.64 17.75 -4.65
CA THR A 134 -3.83 17.17 -3.31
C THR A 134 -2.80 16.09 -3.02
N VAL A 135 -2.55 15.20 -4.00
CA VAL A 135 -1.54 14.15 -3.87
C VAL A 135 -0.15 14.76 -3.71
N GLN A 136 0.21 15.77 -4.52
CA GLN A 136 1.50 16.44 -4.38
C GLN A 136 1.71 17.03 -2.99
N VAL A 137 0.72 17.75 -2.46
CA VAL A 137 0.79 18.32 -1.11
C VAL A 137 0.88 17.23 -0.04
N GLN A 138 0.15 16.13 -0.18
CA GLN A 138 0.22 14.99 0.74
C GLN A 138 1.61 14.33 0.71
N LEU A 139 2.21 14.16 -0.47
CA LEU A 139 3.55 13.60 -0.61
C LEU A 139 4.61 14.52 0.02
N VAL A 140 4.57 15.83 -0.26
CA VAL A 140 5.51 16.80 0.34
C VAL A 140 5.40 16.81 1.86
N ARG A 141 4.19 16.96 2.40
CA ARG A 141 3.97 16.99 3.86
C ARG A 141 4.29 15.66 4.52
N GLY A 142 4.01 14.55 3.84
CA GLY A 142 4.34 13.21 4.30
C GLY A 142 5.86 13.00 4.37
N ARG A 143 6.59 13.38 3.33
CA ARG A 143 8.06 13.32 3.30
C ARG A 143 8.70 14.12 4.43
N ASN A 144 8.26 15.35 4.67
CA ASN A 144 8.81 16.17 5.75
C ASN A 144 8.65 15.46 7.11
N LYS A 145 7.50 14.83 7.34
CA LYS A 145 7.29 14.04 8.56
C LYS A 145 8.18 12.80 8.64
N LEU A 146 8.38 12.10 7.52
CA LEU A 146 9.32 10.96 7.48
C LEU A 146 10.74 11.41 7.77
N LYS A 147 11.16 12.57 7.27
CA LYS A 147 12.47 13.16 7.57
C LYS A 147 12.65 13.38 9.07
N ASP A 148 11.64 13.94 9.73
CA ASP A 148 11.65 14.16 11.18
C ASP A 148 11.74 12.83 11.96
N ILE A 149 11.04 11.78 11.50
CA ILE A 149 10.99 10.47 12.18
C ILE A 149 12.28 9.68 11.98
N LEU A 150 12.84 9.70 10.77
CA LEU A 150 14.02 8.91 10.41
C LEU A 150 15.34 9.57 10.83
N GLY A 151 15.28 10.71 11.52
CA GLY A 151 16.47 11.43 11.98
C GLY A 151 17.29 11.99 10.82
N GLY A 152 16.63 12.39 9.73
CA GLY A 152 17.29 13.00 8.57
C GLY A 152 17.74 14.42 8.90
N ASP A 153 18.81 14.56 9.69
CA ASP A 153 19.60 15.80 9.71
C ASP A 153 20.10 16.07 8.28
N SER A 154 19.78 17.27 7.79
CA SER A 154 20.54 18.04 6.81
C SER A 154 21.56 17.30 5.94
N TYR A 155 21.11 16.56 4.92
CA TYR A 155 21.90 16.46 3.68
C TYR A 155 21.62 17.70 2.84
N GLU A 156 22.04 18.85 3.34
CA GLU A 156 22.51 19.94 2.48
C GLU A 156 23.98 19.65 2.20
N LYS A 157 24.28 19.28 0.95
CA LYS A 157 25.41 19.77 0.17
C LYS A 157 25.14 19.53 -1.30
#